data_AF-A0A0B2C0K7-F1
#
_entry.id   AF-A0A0B2C0K7-F1
#
_cell.length_a   1.000
_cell.length_b   1.000
_cell.length_c   1.000
_cell.angle_alpha   90.00
_cell.angle_beta   90.00
_cell.angle_gamma   90.00
#
_symmetry.space_group_name_H-M   'P 1'
#
loop_
_entity.id
_entity.type
_entity.pdbx_description
1 polymer ?
#
loop_
_entity_poly.entity_id
_entity_poly.type
_entity_poly.pdbx_seq_one_letter_code
_entity_poly.pdbx_strand_id
1 'polypeptide(L)'
;MRIVAATIVLALVASLATAWISPATDERAMYGLEGPLEANWRSRKVAGWPAPFLADDPGTSVPHHIGLEDTFRPGPFIATFSFWFLVISAVVRLARWGTHTLRQRL
;
A
#
# COMPACT_ATOMS: atom_id res chain seq x y z
N MET A 1 0.60 -21.08 -14.33
CA MET A 1 1.39 -19.85 -14.61
C MET A 1 0.54 -18.64 -14.95
N ARG A 2 -0.38 -18.67 -15.94
CA ARG A 2 -1.17 -17.48 -16.35
C ARG A 2 -1.96 -16.79 -15.22
N ILE A 3 -2.61 -17.55 -14.35
CA ILE A 3 -3.40 -16.99 -13.24
C ILE A 3 -2.50 -16.29 -12.22
N VAL A 4 -1.37 -16.91 -11.85
CA VAL A 4 -0.42 -16.32 -10.90
C VAL A 4 0.16 -15.03 -11.45
N ALA A 5 0.56 -14.99 -12.72
CA ALA A 5 1.04 -13.78 -13.37
C ALA A 5 -0.01 -12.66 -13.37
N ALA A 6 -1.28 -12.98 -13.67
CA ALA A 6 -2.37 -12.02 -13.59
C ALA A 6 -2.60 -11.51 -12.16
N THR A 7 -2.52 -12.39 -11.15
CA THR A 7 -2.62 -12.00 -9.74
C THR A 7 -1.49 -11.09 -9.29
N ILE A 8 -0.26 -11.34 -9.74
CA ILE A 8 0.91 -10.47 -9.49
C ILE A 8 0.68 -9.09 -10.10
N VAL A 9 0.24 -9.02 -11.36
CA VAL A 9 -0.02 -7.74 -12.04
C VAL A 9 -1.14 -6.96 -11.34
N LEU A 10 -2.24 -7.64 -11.00
CA LEU A 10 -3.36 -7.01 -10.29
C LEU A 10 -2.94 -6.52 -8.89
N ALA A 11 -2.12 -7.28 -8.18
CA ALA A 11 -1.60 -6.89 -6.86
C ALA A 11 -0.70 -5.66 -6.97
N LEU A 12 0.14 -5.59 -8.02
CA LEU A 12 0.98 -4.43 -8.29
C LEU A 12 0.13 -3.19 -8.59
N VAL A 13 -0.86 -3.31 -9.48
CA VAL A 13 -1.78 -2.21 -9.81
C VAL A 13 -2.54 -1.73 -8.57
N ALA A 14 -3.06 -2.65 -7.75
CA ALA A 14 -3.74 -2.30 -6.51
C ALA A 14 -2.79 -1.56 -5.55
N SER A 15 -1.57 -2.04 -5.37
CA SER A 15 -0.56 -1.39 -4.51
C SER A 15 -0.25 0.02 -4.99
N LEU A 16 -0.04 0.22 -6.28
CA LEU A 16 0.20 1.54 -6.87
C LEU A 16 -1.01 2.46 -6.72
N ALA A 17 -2.22 1.95 -6.91
CA ALA A 17 -3.45 2.73 -6.71
C ALA A 17 -3.60 3.21 -5.26
N THR A 18 -3.13 2.43 -4.28
CA THR A 18 -3.16 2.84 -2.86
C THR A 18 -2.13 3.89 -2.48
N ALA A 19 -1.19 4.26 -3.37
CA ALA A 19 -0.18 5.29 -3.09
C ALA A 19 -0.78 6.65 -2.71
N TRP A 20 -2.01 6.93 -3.14
CA TRP A 20 -2.73 8.18 -2.85
C TRP A 20 -3.59 8.12 -1.59
N ILE A 21 -3.68 6.96 -0.94
CA ILE A 21 -4.49 6.78 0.26
C ILE A 21 -3.66 7.21 1.47
N SER A 22 -4.16 8.24 2.16
CA SER A 22 -3.65 8.62 3.48
C SER A 22 -4.39 7.81 4.56
N PRO A 23 -3.69 7.21 5.54
CA PRO A 23 -4.33 6.49 6.63
C PRO A 23 -5.22 7.43 7.47
N ALA A 24 -6.35 6.90 7.94
CA ALA A 24 -7.35 7.65 8.72
C ALA A 24 -6.96 7.88 10.19
N THR A 25 -5.97 7.12 10.69
CA THR A 25 -5.48 7.13 12.07
C THR A 25 -4.13 7.87 12.17
N ASP A 26 -3.73 8.25 13.40
CA ASP A 26 -2.46 8.90 13.76
C ASP A 26 -1.18 8.07 13.48
N GLU A 27 -1.18 7.20 12.46
CA GLU A 27 0.03 6.52 11.94
C GLU A 27 1.15 7.49 11.54
N ARG A 28 0.79 8.76 11.40
CA ARG A 28 1.62 9.96 11.50
C ARG A 28 2.74 9.85 12.55
N ALA A 29 2.51 9.27 13.73
CA ALA A 29 3.44 9.35 14.85
C ALA A 29 4.70 8.46 14.77
N MET A 30 4.75 7.39 13.95
CA MET A 30 5.79 6.35 14.09
C MET A 30 6.85 6.29 12.99
N TYR A 31 6.71 7.05 11.90
CA TYR A 31 7.56 6.87 10.72
C TYR A 31 8.59 7.97 10.46
N GLY A 32 8.74 8.91 11.39
CA GLY A 32 9.80 9.90 11.39
C GLY A 32 9.29 11.27 11.82
N LEU A 33 10.24 12.12 12.21
CA LEU A 33 9.99 13.49 12.64
C LEU A 33 10.68 14.45 11.63
N GLU A 34 10.14 15.65 11.42
CA GLU A 34 10.64 16.67 10.45
C GLU A 34 11.75 17.58 11.03
N GLY A 35 13.03 17.48 10.61
CA GLY A 35 14.16 18.36 11.04
C GLY A 35 15.32 17.69 11.84
N PRO A 36 16.18 18.43 12.57
CA PRO A 36 17.20 17.88 13.49
C PRO A 36 16.62 17.24 14.78
N LEU A 37 17.35 16.32 15.42
CA LEU A 37 16.89 15.57 16.61
C LEU A 37 16.35 16.46 17.76
N GLU A 38 16.80 17.71 17.79
CA GLU A 38 16.48 18.74 18.80
C GLU A 38 15.18 19.50 18.52
N ALA A 39 14.62 19.42 17.29
CA ALA A 39 13.53 20.29 16.83
C ALA A 39 12.21 19.57 16.49
N ASN A 40 12.19 18.24 16.42
CA ASN A 40 11.08 17.58 15.74
C ASN A 40 10.15 16.82 16.67
N TRP A 41 8.92 17.30 16.78
CA TRP A 41 7.82 16.58 17.41
C TRP A 41 6.64 16.37 16.44
N ARG A 42 6.78 16.86 15.20
CA ARG A 42 5.72 16.75 14.18
C ARG A 42 5.91 15.51 13.33
N SER A 43 4.85 14.72 13.28
CA SER A 43 4.68 13.57 12.42
C SER A 43 4.80 13.92 10.95
N ARG A 44 5.60 13.16 10.19
CA ARG A 44 5.62 13.26 8.73
C ARG A 44 4.28 12.82 8.14
N LYS A 45 3.88 13.47 7.05
CA LYS A 45 2.75 13.00 6.24
C LYS A 45 3.18 11.72 5.51
N VAL A 46 2.31 10.73 5.47
CA VAL A 46 2.57 9.42 4.84
C VAL A 46 1.41 9.02 3.95
N ALA A 47 1.70 8.19 2.95
CA ALA A 47 0.70 7.61 2.08
C ALA A 47 1.03 6.17 1.67
N GLY A 48 0.03 5.45 1.19
CA GLY A 48 0.08 4.02 0.94
C GLY A 48 -0.79 3.26 1.94
N TRP A 49 -1.50 2.23 1.45
CA TRP A 49 -2.35 1.39 2.28
C TRP A 49 -2.27 -0.07 1.82
N PRO A 50 -2.24 -1.05 2.75
CA PRO A 50 -2.42 -0.93 4.19
C PRO A 50 -1.18 -0.50 4.98
N ALA A 51 0.02 -0.59 4.39
CA ALA A 51 1.25 -0.14 5.03
C ALA A 51 1.78 1.10 4.29
N PRO A 52 1.88 2.28 4.94
CA PRO A 52 2.36 3.50 4.29
C PRO A 52 3.79 3.38 3.77
N PHE A 53 3.96 3.50 2.46
CA PHE A 53 5.23 3.30 1.75
C PHE A 53 5.77 4.55 1.06
N LEU A 54 5.02 5.66 1.12
CA LEU A 54 5.49 7.00 0.79
C LEU A 54 5.51 7.84 2.07
N ALA A 55 6.56 8.63 2.23
CA ALA A 55 6.69 9.57 3.32
C ALA A 55 7.21 10.91 2.78
N ASP A 56 6.53 11.96 3.19
CA ASP A 56 6.90 13.34 2.88
C ASP A 56 8.32 13.63 3.41
N ASP A 57 9.16 14.21 2.56
CA ASP A 57 10.52 14.63 2.91
C ASP A 57 10.65 16.16 2.81
N PRO A 58 10.78 16.87 3.96
CA PRO A 58 10.89 18.32 3.96
C PRO A 58 12.15 18.85 3.26
N GLY A 59 13.10 17.99 2.90
CA GLY A 59 14.29 18.35 2.11
C GLY A 59 14.07 18.40 0.61
N THR A 60 13.02 17.78 0.06
CA THR A 60 12.83 17.61 -1.39
C THR A 60 11.42 17.92 -1.91
N SER A 61 10.40 17.90 -1.05
CA SER A 61 9.00 18.14 -1.43
C SER A 61 8.52 19.54 -1.03
N VAL A 62 7.33 19.92 -1.54
CA VAL A 62 6.54 20.98 -0.90
C VAL A 62 6.04 20.42 0.43
N PRO A 63 6.37 21.04 1.58
CA PRO A 63 5.96 20.52 2.88
C PRO A 63 4.46 20.23 2.93
N HIS A 64 4.09 19.09 3.50
CA HIS A 64 2.71 18.60 3.66
C HIS A 64 2.03 18.17 2.35
N HIS A 65 2.78 17.96 1.28
CA HIS A 65 2.31 17.34 0.05
C HIS A 65 2.76 15.88 -0.03
N ILE A 66 2.01 15.04 -0.74
CA ILE A 66 2.48 13.70 -1.09
C ILE A 66 2.63 13.66 -2.60
N GLY A 67 3.83 13.38 -3.06
CA GLY A 67 4.21 13.45 -4.47
C GLY A 67 5.14 12.31 -4.91
N LEU A 68 5.56 12.36 -6.18
CA LEU A 68 6.50 11.39 -6.73
C LEU A 68 7.93 11.58 -6.20
N GLU A 69 8.20 12.78 -5.69
CA GLU A 69 9.44 13.23 -5.07
C GLU A 69 9.63 12.72 -3.63
N ASP A 70 8.61 12.08 -3.06
CA ASP A 70 8.62 11.60 -1.69
C ASP A 70 9.53 10.39 -1.48
N THR A 71 9.92 10.19 -0.21
CA THR A 71 10.75 9.05 0.15
C THR A 71 9.99 7.74 -0.01
N PHE A 72 10.42 6.95 -1.00
CA PHE A 72 9.91 5.59 -1.21
C PHE A 72 10.49 4.60 -0.18
N ARG A 73 9.61 3.81 0.44
CA ARG A 73 9.96 2.84 1.49
C ARG A 73 9.71 1.41 1.00
N PRO A 74 10.77 0.67 0.62
CA PRO A 74 10.61 -0.64 -0.01
C PRO A 74 10.00 -1.70 0.91
N GLY A 75 10.30 -1.69 2.21
CA GLY A 75 9.74 -2.65 3.18
C GLY A 75 8.20 -2.57 3.28
N PRO A 76 7.64 -1.40 3.64
CA PRO A 76 6.20 -1.19 3.63
C PRO A 76 5.53 -1.44 2.27
N PHE A 77 6.21 -1.11 1.16
CA PHE A 77 5.69 -1.41 -0.17
C PHE A 77 5.55 -2.92 -0.40
N ILE A 78 6.56 -3.71 -0.04
CA ILE A 78 6.51 -5.17 -0.13
C ILE A 78 5.38 -5.73 0.74
N ALA A 79 5.15 -5.17 1.94
CA ALA A 79 4.05 -5.58 2.79
C ALA A 79 2.68 -5.29 2.14
N THR A 80 2.49 -4.09 1.60
CA THR A 80 1.27 -3.69 0.86
C THR A 80 1.05 -4.57 -0.37
N PHE A 81 2.08 -4.82 -1.15
CA PHE A 81 2.02 -5.73 -2.30
C PHE A 81 1.64 -7.15 -1.88
N SER A 82 2.28 -7.69 -0.84
CA SER A 82 1.99 -9.03 -0.32
C SER A 82 0.55 -9.14 0.17
N PHE A 83 0.04 -8.11 0.85
CA PHE A 83 -1.35 -8.03 1.27
C PHE A 83 -2.31 -8.12 0.07
N TRP A 84 -2.14 -7.27 -0.94
CA TRP A 84 -3.01 -7.28 -2.12
C TRP A 84 -2.92 -8.59 -2.91
N PHE A 85 -1.72 -9.18 -3.00
CA PHE A 85 -1.53 -10.48 -3.61
C PHE A 85 -2.34 -11.58 -2.90
N LEU A 86 -2.34 -11.59 -1.56
CA LEU A 86 -3.13 -12.54 -0.77
C LEU A 86 -4.64 -12.31 -0.93
N VAL A 87 -5.09 -11.06 -0.86
CA VAL A 87 -6.51 -10.70 -1.04
C VAL A 87 -7.02 -11.14 -2.41
N ILE A 88 -6.32 -10.79 -3.49
CA ILE A 88 -6.73 -11.16 -4.85
C ILE A 88 -6.69 -12.69 -5.03
N SER A 89 -5.67 -13.36 -4.48
CA SER A 89 -5.59 -14.82 -4.51
C SER A 89 -6.79 -15.47 -3.83
N ALA A 90 -7.21 -14.95 -2.67
CA ALA A 90 -8.38 -15.43 -1.94
C ALA A 90 -9.67 -15.22 -2.74
N VAL A 91 -9.87 -14.03 -3.30
CA VAL A 91 -11.05 -13.70 -4.14
C VAL A 91 -11.13 -14.63 -5.36
N VAL A 92 -10.02 -14.81 -6.09
CA VAL A 92 -9.97 -15.71 -7.24
C VAL A 92 -10.31 -17.15 -6.83
N ARG A 93 -9.81 -17.62 -5.69
CA ARG A 93 -10.08 -18.97 -5.19
C ARG A 93 -11.55 -19.16 -4.83
N LEU A 94 -12.16 -18.19 -4.14
CA LEU A 94 -13.57 -18.20 -3.78
C LEU A 94 -14.49 -18.15 -5.01
N ALA A 95 -14.17 -17.30 -5.99
CA ALA A 95 -14.94 -17.20 -7.24
C ALA A 95 -14.94 -18.53 -8.02
N ARG A 96 -13.79 -19.22 -8.07
CA ARG A 96 -13.67 -20.54 -8.72
C ARG A 96 -14.44 -21.62 -7.95
N TRP A 97 -14.44 -21.56 -6.62
CA TRP A 97 -15.22 -22.49 -5.80
C TRP A 97 -16.74 -22.28 -5.98
N GLY A 98 -17.20 -21.04 -5.99
CA GLY A 98 -18.61 -20.71 -6.22
C GLY A 98 -19.11 -21.16 -7.60
N THR A 99 -18.33 -20.88 -8.65
CA THR A 99 -18.67 -21.32 -10.02
C THR A 99 -18.70 -22.84 -10.17
N HIS A 100 -17.80 -23.56 -9.50
CA HIS A 100 -17.82 -25.03 -9.48
C HIS A 100 -19.08 -25.56 -8.78
N THR A 101 -19.45 -24.99 -7.64
CA THR A 101 -20.63 -25.41 -6.86
C THR A 101 -21.92 -25.15 -7.62
N LEU A 102 -22.03 -24.02 -8.32
CA LEU A 102 -23.19 -23.69 -9.15
C LEU A 102 -23.33 -24.64 -10.35
N ARG A 103 -22.22 -25.04 -10.97
CA ARG A 103 -22.21 -26.01 -12.08
C ARG A 103 -22.62 -27.42 -11.64
N GLN A 104 -22.38 -27.83 -10.40
CA GLN A 104 -22.78 -29.15 -9.91
C GLN A 104 -24.26 -29.24 -9.51
N ARG A 105 -24.96 -28.11 -9.41
CA ARG A 105 -26.38 -28.04 -9.05
C ARG A 105 -27.33 -27.89 -10.24
N LEU A 106 -26.78 -27.71 -11.45
CA LEU A 106 -27.50 -27.64 -12.74
C LEU A 106 -27.27 -28.92 -13.52
#